data_AF-A0AAW7F8T6-F1
#
_entry.id   AF-A0AAW7F8T6-F1
#
_cell.length_a   1.000
_cell.length_b   1.000
_cell.length_c   1.000
_cell.angle_alpha   90.00
_cell.angle_beta   90.00
_cell.angle_gamma   90.00
#
_symmetry.space_group_name_H-M   'P 1'
#
loop_
_entity.id
_entity.type
_entity.pdbx_description
1 polymer ?
#
loop_
_entity_poly.entity_id
_entity_poly.type
_entity_poly.pdbx_seq_one_letter_code
_entity_poly.pdbx_strand_id
1 'polypeptide(L)'
;MLSNDVTVVLVHDYLAQSPDNSYQGKYTVGRFHLTDAFIVQYMKLLHGVEIPDSWISSSFTNISDTDTRKVMYMEGCDMLSKDIMNEIRSAVKSPPDNIKIYRNGEHVTKIEIMEERNEIIL
;
A
#
# COMPACT_ATOMS: atom_id res chain seq x y z
N MET A 1 -19.79 -19.32 26.93
CA MET A 1 -20.33 -19.33 25.56
C MET A 1 -19.83 -18.09 24.85
N LEU A 2 -19.23 -18.28 23.68
CA LEU A 2 -18.61 -17.24 22.85
C LEU A 2 -19.64 -16.19 22.41
N SER A 3 -19.42 -14.93 22.77
CA SER A 3 -20.09 -13.82 22.08
C SER A 3 -19.21 -13.46 20.88
N ASN A 4 -19.55 -14.01 19.71
CA ASN A 4 -18.98 -13.54 18.45
C ASN A 4 -19.53 -12.13 18.21
N ASP A 5 -18.73 -11.14 18.56
CA ASP A 5 -18.97 -9.74 18.24
C ASP A 5 -18.75 -9.57 16.74
N VAL A 6 -19.80 -9.85 15.96
CA VAL A 6 -19.83 -9.63 14.51
C VAL A 6 -19.83 -8.13 14.30
N THR A 7 -18.63 -7.57 14.08
CA THR A 7 -18.45 -6.18 13.70
C THR A 7 -18.99 -6.01 12.27
N VAL A 8 -20.28 -5.70 12.16
CA VAL A 8 -20.93 -5.32 10.91
C VAL A 8 -20.40 -3.94 10.52
N VAL A 9 -19.37 -3.91 9.68
CA VAL A 9 -18.84 -2.66 9.12
C VAL A 9 -19.86 -2.15 8.08
N LEU A 10 -20.57 -1.08 8.44
CA LEU A 10 -21.57 -0.44 7.59
C LEU A 10 -20.94 0.09 6.29
N VAL A 11 -21.56 -0.29 5.17
CA VAL A 11 -21.19 -0.02 3.77
C VAL A 11 -21.26 1.48 3.37
N HIS A 12 -21.60 2.39 4.28
CA HIS A 12 -22.00 3.76 3.93
C HIS A 12 -21.21 4.92 4.56
N ASP A 13 -20.09 4.70 5.24
CA ASP A 13 -19.23 5.80 5.75
C ASP A 13 -18.40 6.51 4.66
N TYR A 14 -18.75 6.34 3.38
CA TYR A 14 -17.92 6.74 2.24
C TYR A 14 -18.29 8.06 1.58
N LEU A 15 -19.29 8.81 2.05
CA LEU A 15 -19.71 10.04 1.38
C LEU A 15 -19.95 11.18 2.37
N ALA A 16 -18.84 11.76 2.84
CA ALA A 16 -18.63 13.21 2.86
C ALA A 16 -17.23 13.50 3.42
N GLN A 17 -16.43 14.31 2.73
CA GLN A 17 -16.12 15.66 3.22
C GLN A 17 -15.09 16.37 2.31
N SER A 18 -15.55 17.53 1.82
CA SER A 18 -14.90 18.79 1.46
C SER A 18 -13.51 18.84 0.76
N PRO A 19 -13.31 19.74 -0.23
CA PRO A 19 -12.14 19.76 -1.12
C PRO A 19 -10.95 20.61 -0.63
N ASP A 20 -11.01 21.20 0.56
CA ASP A 20 -10.00 22.15 1.01
C ASP A 20 -9.26 21.63 2.24
N ASN A 21 -7.99 21.26 2.05
CA ASN A 21 -6.87 21.43 2.99
C ASN A 21 -5.62 20.82 2.35
N SER A 22 -5.00 21.58 1.45
CA SER A 22 -3.76 21.20 0.79
C SER A 22 -2.59 21.20 1.78
N TYR A 23 -2.30 20.03 2.33
CA TYR A 23 -0.93 19.54 2.48
C TYR A 23 -0.93 18.05 2.08
N GLN A 24 -0.45 17.78 0.88
CA GLN A 24 -0.52 16.47 0.23
C GLN A 24 0.84 15.79 0.42
N GLY A 25 1.12 15.33 1.65
CA GLY A 25 2.37 14.61 1.96
C GLY A 25 2.76 13.61 0.87
N LYS A 26 4.05 13.34 0.72
CA LYS A 26 4.64 12.63 -0.43
C LYS A 26 3.88 11.37 -0.88
N TYR A 27 3.34 10.61 0.08
CA TYR A 27 2.63 9.36 -0.15
C TYR A 27 1.12 9.43 0.18
N THR A 28 0.49 10.58 -0.02
CA THR A 28 -0.96 10.76 0.20
C THR A 28 -1.77 10.51 -1.09
N VAL A 29 -2.94 9.88 -0.95
CA VAL A 29 -3.94 9.59 -1.99
C VAL A 29 -5.33 10.00 -1.49
N GLY A 30 -5.74 11.25 -1.78
CA GLY A 30 -6.95 11.80 -1.16
C GLY A 30 -6.73 11.95 0.35
N ARG A 31 -7.50 11.23 1.17
CA ARG A 31 -7.30 11.14 2.63
C ARG A 31 -6.40 9.98 3.08
N PHE A 32 -5.96 9.14 2.15
CA PHE A 32 -5.21 7.94 2.50
C PHE A 32 -3.70 8.18 2.51
N HIS A 33 -3.01 7.60 3.48
CA HIS A 33 -1.56 7.56 3.56
C HIS A 33 -1.06 6.18 3.15
N LEU A 34 -0.22 6.11 2.12
CA LEU A 34 0.46 4.88 1.76
C LEU A 34 1.61 4.67 2.75
N THR A 35 1.60 3.55 3.46
CA THR A 35 2.73 3.21 4.33
C THR A 35 3.91 2.73 3.48
N ASP A 36 5.13 2.90 4.00
CA ASP A 36 6.33 2.39 3.32
C ASP A 36 6.25 0.87 3.13
N ALA A 37 5.73 0.15 4.12
CA ALA A 37 5.47 -1.28 4.05
C ALA A 37 4.52 -1.67 2.89
N PHE A 38 3.49 -0.85 2.64
CA PHE A 38 2.58 -1.05 1.50
C PHE A 38 3.29 -0.80 0.17
N ILE A 39 4.07 0.29 0.07
CA ILE A 39 4.84 0.62 -1.15
C ILE A 39 5.83 -0.50 -1.47
N VAL A 40 6.57 -0.99 -0.47
CA VAL A 40 7.51 -2.12 -0.64
C VAL A 40 6.79 -3.38 -1.11
N GLN A 41 5.64 -3.73 -0.51
CA GLN A 41 4.85 -4.88 -0.95
C GLN A 41 4.31 -4.70 -2.38
N TYR A 42 3.85 -3.51 -2.73
CA TYR A 42 3.36 -3.21 -4.08
C TYR A 42 4.46 -3.40 -5.12
N MET A 43 5.63 -2.80 -4.88
CA MET A 43 6.79 -2.92 -5.78
C MET A 43 7.23 -4.38 -5.94
N LYS A 44 7.22 -5.15 -4.84
CA LYS A 44 7.54 -6.58 -4.89
C LYS A 44 6.52 -7.37 -5.70
N LEU A 45 5.23 -7.22 -5.43
CA LEU A 45 4.18 -8.06 -6.01
C LEU A 45 3.86 -7.72 -7.47
N LEU A 46 3.83 -6.43 -7.82
CA LEU A 46 3.37 -5.98 -9.14
C LEU A 46 4.49 -5.57 -10.09
N HIS A 47 5.63 -5.12 -9.57
CA HIS A 47 6.80 -4.78 -10.38
C HIS A 47 7.95 -5.80 -10.26
N GLY A 48 7.84 -6.81 -9.40
CA GLY A 48 8.90 -7.78 -9.17
C GLY A 48 10.18 -7.18 -8.57
N VAL A 49 10.09 -5.97 -7.99
CA VAL A 49 11.22 -5.27 -7.39
C VAL A 49 11.26 -5.54 -5.90
N GLU A 50 12.20 -6.37 -5.48
CA GLU A 50 12.48 -6.64 -4.07
C GLU A 50 13.86 -6.11 -3.70
N ILE A 51 13.90 -5.17 -2.74
CA ILE A 51 15.16 -4.61 -2.23
C ILE A 51 15.65 -5.48 -1.07
N PRO A 52 16.80 -6.16 -1.21
CA PRO A 52 17.39 -6.95 -0.13
C PRO A 52 17.89 -6.03 1.00
N ASP A 53 17.78 -6.50 2.25
CA ASP A 53 18.27 -5.75 3.41
C ASP A 53 19.78 -5.46 3.33
N SER A 54 20.55 -6.30 2.62
CA SER A 54 21.98 -6.09 2.39
C SER A 54 22.28 -4.81 1.59
N TRP A 55 21.41 -4.40 0.66
CA TRP A 55 21.60 -3.20 -0.16
C TRP A 55 21.43 -1.90 0.63
N ILE A 56 20.63 -1.96 1.70
CA ILE A 56 20.36 -0.82 2.59
C ILE A 56 21.09 -0.92 3.94
N SER A 57 21.95 -1.93 4.10
CA SER A 57 22.64 -2.19 5.38
C SER A 57 23.60 -1.07 5.79
N SER A 58 24.25 -0.42 4.83
CA SER A 58 25.18 0.70 5.03
C SER A 58 24.58 2.07 4.69
N SER A 59 23.35 2.10 4.19
CA SER A 59 22.66 3.30 3.72
C SER A 59 21.54 3.68 4.69
N PHE A 60 21.31 4.98 4.89
CA PHE A 60 20.23 5.47 5.76
C PHE A 60 20.24 4.87 7.18
N THR A 61 21.44 4.63 7.74
CA THR A 61 21.64 3.93 9.03
C THR A 61 21.05 4.66 10.23
N ASN A 62 20.71 5.94 10.07
CA ASN A 62 19.99 6.75 11.04
C ASN A 62 18.49 6.44 11.12
N ILE A 63 17.96 5.59 10.22
CA ILE A 63 16.55 5.19 10.17
C ILE A 63 16.45 3.73 10.61
N SER A 64 15.67 3.47 11.66
CA SER A 64 15.49 2.11 12.19
C SER A 64 14.53 1.27 11.36
N ASP A 65 13.50 1.90 10.78
CA ASP A 65 12.50 1.21 9.98
C ASP A 65 13.11 0.73 8.64
N THR A 66 13.01 -0.57 8.40
CA THR A 66 13.59 -1.20 7.21
C THR A 66 12.83 -0.85 5.94
N ASP A 67 11.51 -0.74 6.00
CA ASP A 67 10.69 -0.44 4.81
C ASP A 67 10.87 1.01 4.39
N THR A 68 10.97 1.95 5.34
CA THR A 68 11.34 3.35 5.04
C THR A 68 12.68 3.42 4.33
N ARG A 69 13.70 2.67 4.78
CA ARG A 69 15.01 2.63 4.11
C ARG A 69 14.93 2.05 2.71
N LYS A 70 14.10 1.03 2.49
CA LYS A 70 13.85 0.45 1.15
C LYS A 70 13.18 1.45 0.23
N VAL A 71 12.17 2.18 0.70
CA VAL A 71 11.51 3.24 -0.07
C VAL A 71 12.50 4.33 -0.46
N MET A 72 13.29 4.84 0.50
CA MET A 72 14.30 5.86 0.20
C MET A 72 15.37 5.37 -0.79
N TYR A 73 15.76 4.10 -0.70
CA TYR A 73 16.66 3.48 -1.68
C TYR A 73 16.03 3.43 -3.08
N MET A 74 14.78 2.94 -3.19
CA MET A 74 14.06 2.89 -4.47
C MET A 74 13.93 4.26 -5.11
N GLU A 75 13.73 5.32 -4.32
CA GLU A 75 13.66 6.69 -4.83
C GLU A 75 15.03 7.23 -5.26
N GLY A 76 16.07 6.99 -4.47
CA GLY A 76 17.43 7.39 -4.82
C GLY A 76 17.96 6.70 -6.07
N CYS A 77 17.42 5.51 -6.39
CA CYS A 77 17.75 4.74 -7.58
C CYS A 77 16.72 4.87 -8.72
N ASP A 78 15.76 5.80 -8.62
CA ASP A 78 14.69 6.04 -9.61
C ASP A 78 13.81 4.80 -9.94
N MET A 79 13.76 3.82 -9.02
CA MET A 79 12.88 2.66 -9.09
C MET A 79 11.44 3.01 -8.68
N LEU A 80 11.28 4.01 -7.81
CA LEU A 80 9.98 4.55 -7.37
C LEU A 80 9.75 5.92 -8.01
N SER A 81 9.60 5.92 -9.33
CA SER A 81 9.41 7.15 -10.11
C SER A 81 8.03 7.79 -9.83
N LYS A 82 7.84 9.03 -10.32
CA LYS A 82 6.54 9.71 -10.23
C LYS A 82 5.41 8.94 -10.89
N ASP A 83 5.70 8.26 -12.00
CA ASP A 83 4.70 7.50 -12.76
C ASP A 83 4.29 6.23 -12.00
N ILE A 84 5.26 5.50 -11.44
CA ILE A 84 4.99 4.35 -10.55
C ILE A 84 4.19 4.80 -9.33
N MET A 85 4.56 5.92 -8.71
CA MET A 85 3.77 6.45 -7.61
C MET A 85 2.33 6.75 -8.03
N ASN A 86 2.11 7.37 -9.19
CA ASN A 86 0.76 7.63 -9.69
C ASN A 86 -0.04 6.36 -9.99
N GLU A 87 0.62 5.32 -10.50
CA GLU A 87 0.06 3.99 -10.68
C GLU A 87 -0.42 3.40 -9.35
N ILE A 88 0.43 3.43 -8.31
CA ILE A 88 0.07 3.01 -6.95
C ILE A 88 -1.16 3.78 -6.46
N ARG A 89 -1.18 5.12 -6.65
CA ARG A 89 -2.33 5.94 -6.25
C ARG A 89 -3.61 5.55 -7.00
N SER A 90 -3.50 5.23 -8.28
CA SER A 90 -4.62 4.77 -9.11
C SER A 90 -5.16 3.44 -8.61
N ALA A 91 -4.29 2.46 -8.36
CA ALA A 91 -4.65 1.14 -7.84
C ALA A 91 -5.28 1.23 -6.44
N VAL A 92 -4.86 2.18 -5.59
CA VAL A 92 -5.51 2.39 -4.28
C VAL A 92 -6.90 2.99 -4.41
N LYS A 93 -7.13 3.89 -5.38
CA LYS A 93 -8.45 4.49 -5.63
C LYS A 93 -9.42 3.52 -6.28
N SER A 94 -8.92 2.70 -7.20
CA SER A 94 -9.68 1.74 -7.98
C SER A 94 -8.86 0.48 -8.16
N PRO A 95 -8.85 -0.42 -7.15
CA PRO A 95 -8.10 -1.67 -7.22
C PRO A 95 -8.58 -2.53 -8.40
N PRO A 96 -7.67 -3.16 -9.15
CA PRO A 96 -8.03 -4.23 -10.09
C PRO A 96 -8.81 -5.35 -9.40
N ASP A 97 -9.65 -6.06 -10.15
CA ASP A 97 -10.55 -7.10 -9.60
C ASP A 97 -9.81 -8.21 -8.84
N ASN A 98 -8.59 -8.55 -9.28
CA ASN A 98 -7.75 -9.56 -8.67
C ASN A 98 -6.84 -9.01 -7.56
N ILE A 99 -7.06 -7.79 -7.08
CA ILE A 99 -6.23 -7.14 -6.07
C ILE A 99 -7.09 -6.69 -4.90
N LYS A 100 -6.64 -7.05 -3.70
CA LYS A 100 -7.24 -6.60 -2.46
C LYS A 100 -6.28 -5.69 -1.70
N ILE A 101 -6.76 -4.50 -1.35
CA ILE A 101 -6.02 -3.50 -0.60
C ILE A 101 -6.65 -3.35 0.78
N TYR A 102 -5.81 -3.40 1.81
CA TYR A 102 -6.23 -3.27 3.20
C TYR A 102 -5.75 -1.94 3.78
N ARG A 103 -6.56 -1.40 4.70
CA ARG A 103 -6.26 -0.15 5.40
C ARG A 103 -6.62 -0.24 6.88
N ASN A 104 -5.87 0.49 7.69
CA ASN A 104 -6.19 0.79 9.08
C ASN A 104 -6.47 2.29 9.23
N GLY A 105 -7.75 2.65 9.33
CA GLY A 105 -8.18 4.04 9.25
C GLY A 105 -7.81 4.66 7.91
N GLU A 106 -6.97 5.69 7.95
CA GLU A 106 -6.45 6.41 6.78
C GLU A 106 -5.17 5.79 6.20
N HIS A 107 -4.56 4.81 6.88
CA HIS A 107 -3.31 4.21 6.43
C HIS A 107 -3.57 2.97 5.57
N VAL A 108 -3.07 2.96 4.35
CA VAL A 108 -3.09 1.78 3.47
C VAL A 108 -1.88 0.93 3.83
N THR A 109 -2.11 -0.31 4.26
CA THR A 109 -1.13 -1.10 5.00
C THR A 109 -0.69 -2.39 4.29
N LYS A 110 -1.53 -2.94 3.41
CA LYS A 110 -1.28 -4.24 2.79
C LYS A 110 -1.97 -4.37 1.44
N ILE A 111 -1.35 -5.13 0.55
CA ILE A 111 -1.88 -5.55 -0.75
C ILE A 111 -1.79 -7.07 -0.87
N GLU A 112 -2.79 -7.69 -1.51
CA GLU A 112 -2.80 -9.11 -1.85
C GLU A 112 -3.28 -9.28 -3.29
N ILE A 113 -2.68 -10.23 -4.03
CA ILE A 113 -3.19 -10.71 -5.31
C ILE A 113 -4.08 -11.90 -5.02
N MET A 114 -5.32 -11.85 -5.50
CA MET A 114 -6.29 -12.92 -5.42
C MET A 114 -6.12 -13.80 -6.67
N GLU A 115 -5.69 -15.04 -6.49
CA GLU A 115 -5.72 -16.04 -7.56
C GLU A 115 -7.14 -16.61 -7.68
N GLU A 116 -7.69 -16.64 -8.90
CA GLU A 116 -8.89 -17.42 -9.16
C GLU A 116 -8.56 -18.90 -8.97
N ARG A 117 -9.13 -19.51 -7.91
CA ARG A 117 -9.18 -20.97 -7.83
C ARG A 117 -10.10 -21.44 -8.95
N ASN A 118 -9.52 -21.89 -10.05
CA ASN A 118 -10.18 -22.85 -10.92
C ASN A 118 -10.38 -24.14 -10.11
N GLU A 119 -11.48 -24.21 -9.37
CA GLU A 119 -11.97 -25.47 -8.84
C GLU A 119 -12.27 -26.36 -10.04
N ILE A 120 -11.33 -27.26 -10.35
CA ILE A 120 -11.60 -28.38 -11.24
C ILE A 120 -12.69 -29.20 -10.54
N ILE A 121 -13.94 -29.01 -10.94
CA ILE A 121 -15.02 -29.91 -10.61
C ILE A 121 -14.73 -31.20 -11.37
N LEU A 122 -14.18 -32.19 -10.67
CA LEU A 122 -13.97 -33.56 -11.12
C LEU A 122 -15.26 -34.37 -10.99
#